data_AF-A0A9K3HTY9-F1
#
_entry.id   AF-A0A9K3HTY9-F1
#
_cell.length_a   1.000
_cell.length_b   1.000
_cell.length_c   1.000
_cell.angle_alpha   90.00
_cell.angle_beta   90.00
_cell.angle_gamma   90.00
#
_symmetry.space_group_name_H-M   'P 1'
#
loop_
_entity.id
_entity.type
_entity.pdbx_description
1 polymer ?
#
loop_
_entity_poly.entity_id
_entity_poly.type
_entity_poly.pdbx_seq_one_letter_code
_entity_poly.pdbx_strand_id
1 'polypeptide(L)'
;MKQLTLQGFTVKKNGDTCRIYPMFSTPVVNTINEISGLSKKEEELGMKQIQKIQNLNDVNEKYKNDYLNSYLETLNVSNENEFDWSRMIIRELEFKEFSDCKALLDMIDDRDFVFKYKHDLEMKFEIMVGWFLKEKLGITSRSIPPVLDDGRRIDLLSLYVMVEKDGGYQEVTVDNLWPAIAKDLGFEYQDGDFVRVIYAMYLYVLVYY
;
A
#
# COMPACT_ATOMS: atom_id res chain seq x y z
N MET A 1 -4.66 73.14 29.54
CA MET A 1 -4.19 71.82 30.01
C MET A 1 -4.74 70.64 29.22
N LYS A 2 -5.96 70.65 28.67
CA LYS A 2 -6.59 69.45 28.08
C LYS A 2 -6.01 68.97 26.74
N GLN A 3 -5.41 69.86 25.93
CA GLN A 3 -4.94 69.51 24.58
C GLN A 3 -3.75 68.52 24.57
N LEU A 4 -2.78 68.71 25.46
CA LEU A 4 -1.59 67.83 25.53
C LEU A 4 -1.94 66.43 26.03
N THR A 5 -2.88 66.33 26.99
CA THR A 5 -3.40 65.05 27.49
C THR A 5 -4.19 64.30 26.42
N LEU A 6 -4.99 65.00 25.62
CA LEU A 6 -5.66 64.44 24.44
C LEU A 6 -4.67 63.91 23.39
N GLN A 7 -3.48 64.49 23.32
CA GLN A 7 -2.40 64.08 22.40
C GLN A 7 -1.47 63.01 22.98
N GLY A 8 -1.80 62.42 24.14
CA GLY A 8 -0.97 61.35 24.72
C GLY A 8 0.22 61.84 25.54
N PHE A 9 0.27 63.12 25.93
CA PHE A 9 1.34 63.69 26.75
C PHE A 9 0.85 64.12 28.14
N THR A 10 1.65 63.84 29.15
CA THR A 10 1.47 64.36 30.52
C THR A 10 2.49 65.45 30.82
N VAL A 11 2.11 66.38 31.68
CA VAL A 11 2.90 67.57 31.99
C VAL A 11 3.18 67.59 33.48
N LYS A 12 4.47 67.53 33.85
CA LYS A 12 4.90 67.67 35.25
C LYS A 12 5.41 69.09 35.46
N LYS A 13 4.73 69.84 36.32
CA LYS A 13 5.18 71.17 36.74
C LYS A 13 6.02 71.06 38.00
N ASN A 14 7.16 71.73 38.02
CA ASN A 14 8.00 71.89 39.19
C ASN A 14 8.39 73.36 39.31
N GLY A 15 7.72 74.09 40.21
CA GLY A 15 7.81 75.55 40.29
C GLY A 15 7.47 76.21 38.95
N ASP A 16 8.37 77.08 38.47
CA ASP A 16 8.23 77.82 37.20
C ASP A 16 8.62 76.99 35.96
N THR A 17 9.06 75.74 36.14
CA THR A 17 9.49 74.88 35.03
C THR A 17 8.47 73.79 34.72
N CYS A 18 8.24 73.57 33.44
CA CYS A 18 7.27 72.63 32.91
C CYS A 18 7.99 71.60 32.02
N ARG A 19 7.86 70.31 32.32
CA ARG A 19 8.40 69.21 31.49
C ARG A 19 7.27 68.32 30.97
N ILE A 20 7.35 67.98 29.69
CA ILE A 20 6.36 67.17 28.97
C ILE A 20 6.90 65.74 28.84
N TYR A 21 6.06 64.74 29.13
CA TYR A 21 6.39 63.32 29.02
C TYR A 21 5.31 62.61 28.18
N PRO A 22 5.67 61.68 27.28
CA PRO A 22 4.68 60.80 26.66
C PRO A 22 4.05 59.89 27.73
N MET A 23 2.72 59.71 27.69
CA MET A 23 1.99 58.89 28.67
C MET A 23 2.29 57.39 28.54
N PHE A 24 2.86 56.97 27.41
CA PHE A 24 3.28 55.59 27.17
C PHE A 24 4.71 55.58 26.63
N SER A 25 5.67 55.26 27.48
CA SER A 25 7.04 54.94 27.06
C SER A 25 7.57 53.83 27.96
N THR A 26 7.27 52.59 27.61
CA THR A 26 8.05 51.45 28.11
C THR A 26 9.33 51.39 27.27
N PRO A 27 10.53 51.51 27.86
CA PRO A 27 11.75 51.22 27.12
C PRO A 27 11.71 49.76 26.71
N VAL A 28 11.63 49.51 25.40
CA VAL A 28 11.67 48.16 24.86
C VAL A 28 13.14 47.80 24.74
N VAL A 29 13.69 47.09 25.73
CA VAL A 29 15.00 46.47 25.58
C VAL A 29 14.82 45.28 24.63
N ASN A 30 14.88 45.55 23.33
CA ASN A 30 14.93 44.51 22.32
C ASN A 30 16.35 43.95 22.31
N THR A 31 16.58 42.85 23.04
CA THR A 31 17.77 42.03 22.78
C THR A 31 17.61 41.45 21.39
N ILE A 32 18.40 41.94 20.45
CA ILE A 32 18.46 41.49 19.07
C ILE A 32 19.36 40.25 19.05
N ASN A 33 18.90 39.18 18.42
CA ASN A 33 19.70 37.98 18.21
C ASN A 33 20.75 38.27 17.13
N GLU A 34 22.04 38.11 17.45
CA GLU A 34 23.16 38.45 16.55
C GLU A 34 23.20 37.61 15.28
N ILE A 35 22.57 36.43 15.28
CA ILE A 35 22.56 35.51 14.13
C ILE A 35 21.40 35.81 13.19
N SER A 36 20.20 36.02 13.73
CA SER A 36 18.99 36.24 12.93
C SER A 36 18.72 37.71 12.63
N GLY A 37 19.34 38.63 13.39
CA GLY A 37 19.07 40.07 13.32
C GLY A 37 17.69 40.48 13.84
N LEU A 38 16.91 39.54 14.39
CA LEU A 38 15.54 39.75 14.86
C LEU A 38 15.49 39.92 16.38
N SER A 39 14.50 40.68 16.86
CA SER A 39 14.16 40.69 18.28
C SER A 39 13.52 39.37 18.69
N LYS A 40 13.68 38.99 19.96
CA LYS A 40 13.05 37.78 20.52
C LYS A 40 11.54 37.70 20.25
N LYS A 41 10.84 38.83 20.25
CA LYS A 41 9.40 38.90 19.91
C LYS A 41 9.12 38.57 18.45
N GLU A 42 9.96 39.02 17.52
CA GLU A 42 9.80 38.73 16.09
C GLU A 42 10.03 37.25 15.80
N GLU A 43 11.00 36.61 16.46
CA GLU A 43 11.21 35.17 16.37
C GLU A 43 10.02 34.36 16.91
N GLU A 44 9.50 34.73 18.09
CA GLU A 44 8.30 34.09 18.67
C GLU A 44 7.06 34.26 17.78
N LEU A 45 6.90 35.41 17.14
CA LEU A 45 5.82 35.67 16.17
C LEU A 45 6.00 34.83 14.89
N GLY A 46 7.22 34.72 14.39
CA GLY A 46 7.56 33.88 13.24
C GLY A 46 7.24 32.41 13.49
N MET A 47 7.66 31.87 14.64
CA MET A 47 7.38 30.49 15.03
C MET A 47 5.88 30.21 15.17
N LYS A 48 5.11 31.14 15.76
CA LYS A 48 3.64 31.02 15.85
C LYS A 48 2.98 31.01 14.47
N GLN A 49 3.50 31.79 13.52
CA GLN A 49 2.97 31.83 12.16
C GLN A 49 3.25 30.53 11.40
N ILE A 50 4.46 29.96 11.55
CA ILE A 50 4.83 28.65 10.97
C ILE A 50 3.92 27.54 11.52
N GLN A 51 3.73 27.50 12.84
CA GLN A 51 2.83 26.53 13.49
C GLN A 51 1.39 26.65 12.96
N LYS A 52 0.90 27.88 12.75
CA LYS A 52 -0.44 28.13 12.21
C LYS A 52 -0.59 27.60 10.79
N ILE A 53 0.43 27.77 9.94
CA ILE A 53 0.45 27.27 8.56
C ILE A 53 0.47 25.74 8.54
N GLN A 54 1.29 25.11 9.40
CA GLN A 54 1.33 23.64 9.53
C GLN A 54 -0.03 23.07 9.92
N ASN A 55 -0.66 23.63 10.96
CA ASN A 55 -1.99 23.20 11.40
C ASN A 55 -3.05 23.37 10.29
N LEU A 56 -2.97 24.43 9.50
CA LEU A 56 -3.87 24.63 8.35
C LEU A 56 -3.65 23.57 7.26
N ASN A 57 -2.41 23.20 6.98
CA ASN A 57 -2.08 22.13 6.03
C ASN A 57 -2.60 20.78 6.52
N ASP A 58 -2.44 20.46 7.80
CA ASP A 58 -2.93 19.20 8.38
C ASP A 58 -4.46 19.10 8.31
N VAL A 59 -5.16 20.20 8.59
CA VAL A 59 -6.62 20.29 8.45
C VAL A 59 -7.04 20.13 6.98
N ASN A 60 -6.29 20.71 6.05
CA ASN A 60 -6.57 20.60 4.62
C ASN A 60 -6.33 19.19 4.08
N GLU A 61 -5.26 18.51 4.48
CA GLU A 61 -5.01 17.11 4.12
C GLU A 61 -6.06 16.18 4.72
N LYS A 62 -6.45 16.41 5.99
CA LYS A 62 -7.55 15.68 6.59
C LYS A 62 -8.85 15.89 5.81
N TYR A 63 -9.20 17.13 5.48
CA TYR A 63 -10.39 17.43 4.69
C TYR A 63 -10.35 16.78 3.30
N LYS A 64 -9.20 16.78 2.64
CA LYS A 64 -9.01 16.12 1.34
C LYS A 64 -9.21 14.61 1.44
N ASN A 65 -8.66 13.97 2.47
CA ASN A 65 -8.86 12.54 2.71
C ASN A 65 -10.32 12.21 3.07
N ASP A 66 -10.93 12.99 3.97
CA ASP A 66 -12.33 12.79 4.37
C ASP A 66 -13.28 13.00 3.17
N TYR A 67 -13.01 14.00 2.33
CA TYR A 67 -13.76 14.24 1.08
C TYR A 67 -13.55 13.10 0.07
N LEU A 68 -12.32 12.63 -0.12
CA LEU A 68 -12.02 11.53 -1.05
C LEU A 68 -12.70 10.24 -0.59
N ASN A 69 -12.62 9.91 0.70
CA ASN A 69 -13.25 8.75 1.29
C ASN A 69 -14.78 8.84 1.18
N SER A 70 -15.36 9.99 1.54
CA SER A 70 -16.80 10.22 1.38
C SER A 70 -17.24 10.12 -0.09
N TYR A 71 -16.47 10.68 -1.03
CA TYR A 71 -16.75 10.56 -2.46
C TYR A 71 -16.68 9.10 -2.95
N LEU A 72 -15.66 8.34 -2.54
CA LEU A 72 -15.51 6.92 -2.84
C LEU A 72 -16.64 6.09 -2.23
N GLU A 73 -17.04 6.38 -1.00
CA GLU A 73 -18.21 5.76 -0.36
C GLU A 73 -19.49 6.07 -1.12
N THR A 74 -19.67 7.32 -1.57
CA THR A 74 -20.86 7.73 -2.34
C THR A 74 -20.90 7.06 -3.71
N LEU A 75 -19.74 6.87 -4.36
CA LEU A 75 -19.60 6.05 -5.57
C LEU A 75 -19.93 4.56 -5.31
N ASN A 76 -19.59 4.04 -4.13
CA ASN A 76 -19.87 2.66 -3.72
C ASN A 76 -21.35 2.35 -3.45
N VAL A 77 -22.25 3.35 -3.34
CA VAL A 77 -23.69 3.11 -3.11
C VAL A 77 -24.47 2.83 -4.41
N SER A 78 -23.81 2.83 -5.57
CA SER A 78 -24.52 2.82 -6.87
C SER A 78 -23.89 1.92 -7.95
N ASN A 79 -23.55 0.65 -7.70
CA ASN A 79 -23.10 -0.21 -8.80
C ASN A 79 -23.40 -1.71 -8.64
N GLU A 80 -24.53 -2.13 -9.18
CA GLU A 80 -24.75 -3.51 -9.65
C GLU A 80 -23.96 -3.83 -10.94
N ASN A 81 -23.14 -2.88 -11.44
CA ASN A 81 -22.34 -2.95 -12.68
C ASN A 81 -20.90 -2.43 -12.45
N GLU A 82 -20.26 -2.84 -11.35
CA GLU A 82 -18.87 -2.48 -11.08
C GLU A 82 -17.95 -3.01 -12.20
N PHE A 83 -17.25 -2.11 -12.87
CA PHE A 83 -16.19 -2.47 -13.81
C PHE A 83 -15.08 -3.15 -13.01
N ASP A 84 -14.91 -4.44 -13.25
CA ASP A 84 -14.05 -5.32 -12.47
C ASP A 84 -12.57 -5.04 -12.75
N TRP A 85 -12.05 -4.00 -12.11
CA TRP A 85 -10.66 -3.57 -12.22
C TRP A 85 -9.70 -4.70 -11.87
N SER A 86 -10.04 -5.54 -10.87
CA SER A 86 -9.23 -6.68 -10.48
C SER A 86 -9.10 -7.68 -11.62
N ARG A 87 -10.21 -8.03 -12.26
CA ARG A 87 -10.21 -8.92 -13.42
C ARG A 87 -9.43 -8.36 -14.60
N MET A 88 -9.53 -7.05 -14.85
CA MET A 88 -8.73 -6.41 -15.89
C MET A 88 -7.24 -6.44 -15.57
N ILE A 89 -6.85 -6.11 -14.34
CA ILE A 89 -5.46 -6.17 -13.90
C ILE A 89 -4.92 -7.60 -14.04
N ILE A 90 -5.68 -8.61 -13.60
CA ILE A 90 -5.30 -10.02 -13.76
C ILE A 90 -5.07 -10.34 -15.23
N ARG A 91 -5.93 -9.89 -16.15
CA ARG A 91 -5.79 -10.18 -17.59
C ARG A 91 -4.64 -9.45 -18.26
N GLU A 92 -4.36 -8.22 -17.85
CA GLU A 92 -3.29 -7.38 -18.42
C GLU A 92 -1.91 -7.68 -17.83
N LEU A 93 -1.83 -8.47 -16.75
CA LEU A 93 -0.55 -8.77 -16.09
C LEU A 93 0.42 -9.52 -17.01
N GLU A 94 1.59 -8.96 -17.25
CA GLU A 94 2.66 -9.57 -18.05
C GLU A 94 3.81 -9.99 -17.14
N PHE A 95 4.43 -11.13 -17.43
CA PHE A 95 5.60 -11.61 -16.71
C PHE A 95 6.85 -11.27 -17.50
N LYS A 96 7.70 -10.39 -16.94
CA LYS A 96 8.99 -10.00 -17.53
C LYS A 96 10.13 -10.25 -16.55
N GLU A 97 9.83 -10.23 -15.26
CA GLU A 97 10.78 -10.46 -14.18
C GLU A 97 10.21 -11.43 -13.14
N PHE A 98 11.09 -11.97 -12.28
CA PHE A 98 10.66 -12.87 -11.21
C PHE A 98 9.81 -12.16 -10.15
N SER A 99 10.01 -10.86 -9.96
CA SER A 99 9.17 -10.00 -9.11
C SER A 99 7.70 -10.04 -9.51
N ASP A 100 7.40 -10.10 -10.81
CA ASP A 100 6.02 -10.19 -11.32
C ASP A 100 5.36 -11.51 -10.93
N CYS A 101 6.15 -12.59 -10.91
CA CYS A 101 5.67 -13.90 -10.45
C CYS A 101 5.33 -13.87 -8.96
N LYS A 102 6.22 -13.26 -8.15
CA LYS A 102 5.97 -13.09 -6.71
C LYS A 102 4.73 -12.25 -6.44
N ALA A 103 4.52 -11.17 -7.19
CA ALA A 103 3.34 -10.33 -7.04
C ALA A 103 2.04 -11.12 -7.31
N LEU A 104 2.03 -12.02 -8.30
CA LEU A 104 0.89 -12.90 -8.54
C LEU A 104 0.69 -13.90 -7.38
N LEU A 105 1.77 -14.50 -6.86
CA LEU A 105 1.69 -15.41 -5.71
C LEU A 105 1.15 -14.71 -4.46
N ASP A 106 1.60 -13.50 -4.18
CA ASP A 106 1.12 -12.68 -3.06
C ASP A 106 -0.39 -12.36 -3.21
N MET A 107 -0.89 -12.19 -4.44
CA MET A 107 -2.33 -12.03 -4.70
C MET A 107 -3.14 -13.32 -4.50
N ILE A 108 -2.53 -14.48 -4.77
CA ILE A 108 -3.17 -15.81 -4.64
C ILE A 108 -3.27 -16.24 -3.17
N ASP A 109 -2.54 -15.62 -2.25
CA ASP A 109 -2.65 -15.89 -0.82
C ASP A 109 -4.03 -15.51 -0.23
N ASP A 110 -4.73 -14.56 -0.87
CA ASP A 110 -6.11 -14.20 -0.51
C ASP A 110 -7.12 -15.22 -1.10
N ARG A 111 -7.68 -16.05 -0.21
CA ARG A 111 -8.65 -17.11 -0.57
C ARG A 111 -9.95 -16.58 -1.19
N ASP A 112 -10.44 -15.44 -0.72
CA ASP A 112 -11.68 -14.85 -1.26
C ASP A 112 -11.42 -14.30 -2.67
N PHE A 113 -10.23 -13.74 -2.89
CA PHE A 113 -9.77 -13.28 -4.20
C PHE A 113 -9.63 -14.45 -5.19
N VAL A 114 -9.00 -15.55 -4.78
CA VAL A 114 -8.85 -16.76 -5.61
C VAL A 114 -10.21 -17.34 -5.97
N PHE A 115 -11.15 -17.41 -5.03
CA PHE A 115 -12.49 -17.95 -5.31
C PHE A 115 -13.26 -17.06 -6.29
N LYS A 116 -13.16 -15.73 -6.15
CA LYS A 116 -13.84 -14.76 -7.02
C LYS A 116 -13.30 -14.77 -8.45
N TYR A 117 -11.99 -14.90 -8.64
CA TYR A 117 -11.33 -14.78 -9.95
C TYR A 117 -10.72 -16.09 -10.46
N LYS A 118 -11.15 -17.24 -9.91
CA LYS A 118 -10.58 -18.57 -10.16
C LYS A 118 -10.16 -18.80 -11.61
N HIS A 119 -11.08 -18.64 -12.55
CA HIS A 119 -10.81 -18.96 -13.96
C HIS A 119 -9.78 -18.04 -14.63
N ASP A 120 -9.82 -16.74 -14.34
CA ASP A 120 -8.87 -15.77 -14.89
C ASP A 120 -7.47 -15.97 -14.26
N LEU A 121 -7.42 -16.35 -12.98
CA LEU A 121 -6.18 -16.69 -12.28
C LEU A 121 -5.58 -18.02 -12.76
N GLU A 122 -6.38 -19.07 -12.99
CA GLU A 122 -5.92 -20.36 -13.53
C GLU A 122 -5.15 -20.14 -14.84
N MET A 123 -5.78 -19.43 -15.78
CA MET A 123 -5.17 -19.12 -17.08
C MET A 123 -3.89 -18.29 -16.92
N LYS A 124 -3.89 -17.30 -16.03
CA LYS A 124 -2.72 -16.43 -15.85
C LYS A 124 -1.59 -17.14 -15.10
N PHE A 125 -1.92 -18.04 -14.17
CA PHE A 125 -0.95 -18.88 -13.47
C PHE A 125 -0.25 -19.84 -14.43
N GLU A 126 -0.95 -20.44 -15.38
CA GLU A 126 -0.34 -21.24 -16.44
C GLU A 126 0.63 -20.41 -17.31
N ILE A 127 0.25 -19.17 -17.65
CA ILE A 127 1.11 -18.25 -18.40
C ILE A 127 2.37 -17.91 -17.59
N MET A 128 2.23 -17.65 -16.28
CA MET A 128 3.34 -17.39 -15.37
C MET A 128 4.32 -18.57 -15.32
N VAL A 129 3.82 -19.77 -15.06
CA VAL A 129 4.63 -20.98 -14.98
C VAL A 129 5.30 -21.26 -16.34
N GLY A 130 4.60 -21.02 -17.44
CA GLY A 130 5.16 -21.18 -18.78
C GLY A 130 6.26 -20.20 -19.12
N TRP A 131 6.08 -18.93 -18.74
CA TRP A 131 7.12 -17.93 -18.86
C TRP A 131 8.34 -18.31 -18.00
N PHE A 132 8.14 -18.71 -16.74
CA PHE A 132 9.22 -19.11 -15.84
C PHE A 132 9.99 -20.33 -16.39
N LEU A 133 9.30 -21.38 -16.83
CA LEU A 133 9.97 -22.56 -17.37
C LEU A 133 10.71 -22.28 -18.68
N LYS A 134 10.12 -21.51 -19.60
CA LYS A 134 10.70 -21.25 -20.94
C LYS A 134 11.77 -20.17 -20.92
N GLU A 135 11.44 -18.99 -20.38
CA GLU A 135 12.30 -17.80 -20.45
C GLU A 135 13.36 -17.81 -19.36
N LYS A 136 13.01 -18.24 -18.13
CA LYS A 136 13.96 -18.24 -17.01
C LYS A 136 14.84 -19.50 -16.98
N LEU A 137 14.26 -20.67 -17.22
CA LEU A 137 14.97 -21.96 -17.12
C LEU A 137 15.34 -22.58 -18.47
N GLY A 138 14.83 -22.07 -19.60
CA GLY A 138 15.12 -22.63 -20.93
C GLY A 138 14.47 -23.99 -21.21
N ILE A 139 13.50 -24.43 -20.40
CA ILE A 139 12.85 -25.73 -20.52
C ILE A 139 11.60 -25.60 -21.41
N THR A 140 11.72 -26.03 -22.67
CA THR A 140 10.63 -25.98 -23.66
C THR A 140 9.92 -27.31 -23.88
N SER A 141 10.43 -28.40 -23.30
CA SER A 141 9.94 -29.78 -23.49
C SER A 141 8.65 -30.10 -22.72
N ARG A 142 8.20 -29.20 -21.85
CA ARG A 142 7.04 -29.42 -20.98
C ARG A 142 5.79 -28.76 -21.56
N SER A 143 4.74 -29.55 -21.75
CA SER A 143 3.42 -29.05 -22.08
C SER A 143 2.81 -28.32 -20.90
N ILE A 144 2.12 -27.21 -21.20
CA ILE A 144 1.38 -26.39 -20.23
C ILE A 144 0.01 -26.14 -20.85
N PRO A 145 -1.09 -26.52 -20.20
CA PRO A 145 -1.14 -27.26 -18.92
C PRO A 145 -0.57 -28.68 -19.01
N PRO A 146 -0.13 -29.27 -17.88
CA PRO A 146 0.25 -30.68 -17.81
C PRO A 146 -0.99 -31.55 -18.13
N VAL A 147 -0.89 -32.31 -19.21
CA VAL A 147 -1.92 -33.24 -19.66
C VAL A 147 -1.44 -34.66 -19.36
N LEU A 148 -2.28 -35.47 -18.71
CA LEU A 148 -2.06 -36.91 -18.56
C LEU A 148 -2.17 -37.62 -19.91
N ASP A 149 -1.61 -38.82 -19.99
CA ASP A 149 -1.79 -39.72 -21.15
C ASP A 149 -3.28 -40.04 -21.42
N ASP A 150 -4.13 -39.93 -20.40
CA ASP A 150 -5.58 -40.11 -20.43
C ASP A 150 -6.35 -38.84 -20.88
N GLY A 151 -5.64 -37.77 -21.27
CA GLY A 151 -6.24 -36.50 -21.72
C GLY A 151 -6.79 -35.61 -20.60
N ARG A 152 -6.77 -36.06 -19.35
CA ARG A 152 -7.09 -35.26 -18.16
C ARG A 152 -6.02 -34.19 -17.94
N ARG A 153 -6.45 -32.96 -17.61
CA ARG A 153 -5.55 -31.84 -17.31
C ARG A 153 -5.49 -31.61 -15.81
N ILE A 154 -4.30 -31.34 -15.29
CA ILE A 154 -4.15 -30.91 -13.89
C ILE A 154 -4.16 -29.39 -13.87
N ASP A 155 -5.05 -28.83 -13.05
CA ASP A 155 -5.03 -27.42 -12.72
C ASP A 155 -3.86 -27.13 -11.76
N LEU A 156 -2.86 -26.44 -12.27
CA LEU A 156 -1.66 -26.05 -11.52
C LEU A 156 -1.97 -25.06 -10.39
N LEU A 157 -2.97 -24.19 -10.56
CA LEU A 157 -3.34 -23.21 -9.52
C LEU A 157 -3.99 -23.92 -8.34
N SER A 158 -5.02 -24.75 -8.58
CA SER A 158 -5.66 -25.51 -7.51
C SER A 158 -4.67 -26.42 -6.79
N LEU A 159 -3.74 -27.06 -7.53
CA LEU A 159 -2.69 -27.88 -6.96
C LEU A 159 -1.74 -27.06 -6.05
N TYR A 160 -1.33 -25.86 -6.47
CA TYR A 160 -0.51 -24.97 -5.65
C TYR A 160 -1.23 -24.58 -4.36
N VAL A 161 -2.47 -24.08 -4.47
CA VAL A 161 -3.26 -23.60 -3.31
C VAL A 161 -3.53 -24.72 -2.31
N MET A 162 -3.82 -25.95 -2.77
CA MET A 162 -4.03 -27.09 -1.88
C MET A 162 -2.76 -27.47 -1.12
N VAL A 163 -1.61 -27.52 -1.81
CA VAL A 163 -0.33 -27.88 -1.18
C VAL A 163 0.09 -26.81 -0.17
N GLU A 164 -0.05 -25.52 -0.49
CA GLU A 164 0.25 -24.44 0.46
C GLU A 164 -0.67 -24.46 1.68
N LYS A 165 -1.97 -24.75 1.48
CA LYS A 165 -2.93 -24.90 2.58
C LYS A 165 -2.55 -26.03 3.55
N ASP A 166 -1.98 -27.10 3.03
CA ASP A 166 -1.57 -28.29 3.79
C ASP A 166 -0.11 -28.20 4.29
N GLY A 167 0.47 -27.00 4.35
CA GLY A 167 1.79 -26.76 4.95
C GLY A 167 2.97 -26.81 3.97
N GLY A 168 2.68 -26.82 2.67
CA GLY A 168 3.68 -26.80 1.61
C GLY A 168 4.22 -28.20 1.26
N TYR A 169 5.10 -28.24 0.25
CA TYR A 169 5.56 -29.50 -0.35
C TYR A 169 6.19 -30.49 0.65
N GLN A 170 6.97 -29.99 1.62
CA GLN A 170 7.67 -30.84 2.58
C GLN A 170 6.70 -31.53 3.54
N GLU A 171 5.77 -30.79 4.14
CA GLU A 171 4.78 -31.34 5.07
C GLU A 171 3.86 -32.33 4.36
N VAL A 172 3.33 -31.95 3.19
CA VAL A 172 2.50 -32.84 2.34
C VAL A 172 3.21 -34.15 1.98
N THR A 173 4.52 -34.10 1.73
CA THR A 173 5.31 -35.29 1.37
C THR A 173 5.63 -36.15 2.59
N VAL A 174 5.93 -35.56 3.74
CA VAL A 174 6.20 -36.28 4.99
C VAL A 174 4.94 -36.97 5.50
N ASP A 175 3.80 -36.29 5.42
CA ASP A 175 2.50 -36.79 5.91
C ASP A 175 1.75 -37.64 4.87
N ASN A 176 2.33 -37.84 3.70
CA ASN A 176 1.77 -38.63 2.59
C ASN A 176 0.35 -38.18 2.18
N LEU A 177 0.14 -36.87 2.06
CA LEU A 177 -1.16 -36.26 1.74
C LEU A 177 -1.46 -36.23 0.24
N TRP A 178 -0.49 -36.55 -0.62
CA TRP A 178 -0.64 -36.56 -2.09
C TRP A 178 -1.85 -37.36 -2.62
N PRO A 179 -2.17 -38.56 -2.11
CA PRO A 179 -3.38 -39.27 -2.53
C PRO A 179 -4.67 -38.52 -2.21
N ALA A 180 -4.72 -37.81 -1.08
CA ALA A 180 -5.88 -37.01 -0.69
C ALA A 180 -6.02 -35.77 -1.59
N ILE A 181 -4.91 -35.07 -1.86
CA ILE A 181 -4.87 -33.93 -2.79
C ILE A 181 -5.28 -34.37 -4.20
N ALA A 182 -4.80 -35.53 -4.67
CA ALA A 182 -5.22 -36.10 -5.94
C ALA A 182 -6.75 -36.32 -5.97
N LYS A 183 -7.31 -36.86 -4.89
CA LYS A 183 -8.75 -37.08 -4.78
C LYS A 183 -9.55 -35.77 -4.83
N ASP A 184 -9.09 -34.75 -4.13
CA ASP A 184 -9.74 -33.43 -4.07
C ASP A 184 -9.67 -32.67 -5.41
N LEU A 185 -8.62 -32.92 -6.21
CA LEU A 185 -8.49 -32.44 -7.58
C LEU A 185 -9.34 -33.25 -8.59
N GLY A 186 -10.04 -34.29 -8.14
CA GLY A 186 -10.89 -35.14 -8.98
C GLY A 186 -10.18 -36.34 -9.60
N PHE A 187 -8.96 -36.66 -9.17
CA PHE A 187 -8.20 -37.83 -9.59
C PHE A 187 -8.44 -39.03 -8.65
N GLU A 188 -7.83 -40.17 -8.95
CA GLU A 188 -7.87 -41.33 -8.06
C GLU A 188 -6.75 -41.26 -7.02
N TYR A 189 -6.93 -41.92 -5.87
CA TYR A 189 -5.88 -41.99 -4.84
C TYR A 189 -4.56 -42.58 -5.37
N GLN A 190 -4.63 -43.43 -6.40
CA GLN A 190 -3.47 -44.05 -7.05
C GLN A 190 -2.65 -43.03 -7.86
N ASP A 191 -3.27 -41.91 -8.26
CA ASP A 191 -2.62 -40.83 -9.02
C ASP A 191 -1.79 -39.90 -8.10
N GLY A 192 -1.76 -40.14 -6.78
CA GLY A 192 -1.06 -39.28 -5.81
C GLY A 192 0.43 -39.07 -6.14
N ASP A 193 1.15 -40.14 -6.49
CA ASP A 193 2.56 -40.04 -6.89
C ASP A 193 2.74 -39.24 -8.18
N PHE A 194 1.79 -39.33 -9.11
CA PHE A 194 1.82 -38.55 -10.34
C PHE A 194 1.64 -37.06 -10.04
N VAL A 195 0.65 -36.70 -9.22
CA VAL A 195 0.40 -35.31 -8.79
C VAL A 195 1.62 -34.73 -8.09
N ARG A 196 2.30 -35.52 -7.25
CA ARG A 196 3.57 -35.14 -6.61
C ARG A 196 4.66 -34.83 -7.63
N VAL A 197 4.84 -35.68 -8.64
CA VAL A 197 5.84 -35.47 -9.70
C VAL A 197 5.53 -34.20 -10.50
N ILE A 198 4.26 -33.94 -10.82
CA ILE A 198 3.85 -32.70 -11.50
C ILE A 198 4.15 -31.47 -10.64
N TYR A 199 3.82 -31.50 -9.35
CA TYR A 199 4.19 -30.41 -8.45
C TYR A 199 5.71 -30.19 -8.43
N ALA A 200 6.49 -31.27 -8.26
CA ALA A 200 7.95 -31.19 -8.21
C ALA A 200 8.56 -30.66 -9.50
N MET A 201 7.98 -31.02 -10.65
CA MET A 201 8.46 -30.56 -11.95
C MET A 201 8.12 -29.07 -12.17
N TYR A 202 6.86 -28.67 -11.97
CA TYR A 202 6.39 -27.35 -12.40
C TYR A 202 6.48 -26.28 -11.30
N LEU A 203 6.17 -26.63 -10.05
CA LEU A 203 5.95 -25.67 -8.96
C LEU A 203 7.09 -25.64 -7.94
N TYR A 204 7.71 -26.77 -7.62
CA TYR A 204 8.82 -26.80 -6.66
C TYR A 204 10.00 -25.94 -7.11
N VAL A 205 10.29 -25.90 -8.41
CA VAL A 205 11.36 -25.05 -8.97
C VAL A 205 11.01 -23.56 -8.89
N LEU A 206 9.71 -23.22 -8.94
CA LEU A 206 9.23 -21.85 -8.85
C LEU A 206 9.25 -21.31 -7.42
N VAL A 207 8.93 -22.15 -6.44
CA VAL A 207 8.91 -21.80 -5.01
C VAL A 207 10.33 -21.73 -4.41
N TYR A 208 11.29 -22.48 -4.96
CA TYR A 208 12.66 -22.55 -4.42
C TYR A 208 13.62 -21.49 -4.99
N TYR A 209 13.23 -20.76 -6.04
CA TYR A 209 14.06 -19.72 -6.68
C TYR A 209 13.97 -18.38 -5.94
#